data_AF-A0A074X482-F1
#
_entry.id   AF-A0A074X482-F1
#
_cell.length_a   1.000
_cell.length_b   1.000
_cell.length_c   1.000
_cell.angle_alpha   90.00
_cell.angle_beta   90.00
_cell.angle_gamma   90.00
#
_symmetry.space_group_name_H-M   'P 1'
#
loop_
_entity.id
_entity.type
_entity.pdbx_description
1 polymer ?
#
loop_
_entity_poly.entity_id
_entity_poly.type
_entity_poly.pdbx_seq_one_letter_code
_entity_poly.pdbx_strand_id
1 'polypeptide(L)'
;SAILALAGSASAAFATVQNNCPETVWITITNSTWQPVQYPIPVNGTYTQWRSGIGNAYGLSKTSAYFSPSTPKFTLGFSDSADHLLYWSLINASGDPFAGQPWRISLSEPSCSPNPLTAYDGGLVHACGDTSNLTVTVC
;
A
#
# COMPACT_ATOMS: atom_id res chain seq x y z
N SER A 1 8.23 -34.99 -29.98
CA SER A 1 8.66 -34.36 -28.72
C SER A 1 7.58 -33.42 -28.24
N ALA A 2 6.93 -33.72 -27.11
CA ALA A 2 5.89 -32.86 -26.54
C ALA A 2 6.54 -31.88 -25.55
N ILE A 3 6.35 -30.59 -25.78
CA ILE A 3 6.79 -29.52 -24.88
C ILE A 3 5.74 -29.43 -23.76
N LEU A 4 6.08 -29.88 -22.55
CA LEU A 4 5.28 -29.58 -21.36
C LEU A 4 5.42 -28.10 -21.07
N ALA A 5 4.39 -27.32 -21.43
CA ALA A 5 4.24 -25.95 -20.94
C ALA A 5 3.88 -26.02 -19.45
N LEU A 6 4.82 -25.65 -18.57
CA LEU A 6 4.48 -25.37 -17.18
C LEU A 6 3.58 -24.14 -17.18
N ALA A 7 2.29 -24.34 -16.92
CA ALA A 7 1.37 -23.26 -16.61
C ALA A 7 1.79 -22.64 -15.27
N GLY A 8 2.66 -21.63 -15.31
CA GLY A 8 2.95 -20.80 -14.16
C GLY A 8 1.67 -20.12 -13.72
N SER A 9 1.11 -20.56 -12.59
CA SER A 9 -0.01 -19.86 -11.97
C SER A 9 0.55 -18.55 -11.44
N ALA A 10 0.24 -17.43 -12.09
CA ALA A 10 0.52 -16.11 -11.51
C ALA A 10 -0.27 -16.02 -10.20
N SER A 11 0.42 -16.18 -9.06
CA SER A 11 -0.18 -15.88 -7.77
C SER A 11 -0.42 -14.38 -7.75
N ALA A 12 -1.69 -14.00 -7.79
CA ALA A 12 -2.01 -12.60 -7.89
C ALA A 12 -1.93 -11.98 -6.48
N ALA A 13 -1.00 -11.03 -6.35
CA ALA A 13 -0.72 -10.33 -5.11
C ALA A 13 -1.74 -9.21 -4.88
N PHE A 14 -1.98 -8.86 -3.62
CA PHE A 14 -2.93 -7.84 -3.22
C PHE A 14 -2.26 -6.68 -2.49
N ALA A 15 -2.85 -5.50 -2.61
CA ALA A 15 -2.56 -4.35 -1.77
C ALA A 15 -3.79 -4.02 -0.91
N THR A 16 -3.64 -4.12 0.41
CA THR A 16 -4.72 -4.04 1.39
C THR A 16 -4.49 -2.92 2.40
N VAL A 17 -5.56 -2.23 2.79
CA VAL A 17 -5.59 -1.26 3.90
C VAL A 17 -6.66 -1.69 4.89
N GLN A 18 -6.27 -1.89 6.13
CA GLN A 18 -7.13 -2.22 7.26
C GLN A 18 -7.20 -1.02 8.19
N ASN A 19 -8.42 -0.56 8.45
CA ASN A 19 -8.69 0.55 9.36
C ASN A 19 -9.23 0.00 10.69
N ASN A 20 -8.42 -0.02 11.76
CA ASN A 20 -8.96 -0.25 13.11
C ASN A 20 -8.96 1.05 13.94
N CYS A 21 -8.90 2.21 13.28
CA CYS A 21 -9.10 3.49 13.94
C CYS A 21 -10.56 3.60 14.41
N PRO A 22 -10.84 4.36 15.48
CA PRO A 22 -12.21 4.61 15.95
C PRO A 22 -13.00 5.55 15.02
N GLU A 23 -12.45 5.88 13.85
CA GLU A 23 -13.02 6.79 12.86
C GLU A 23 -12.77 6.29 11.44
N THR A 24 -13.51 6.84 10.48
CA THR A 24 -13.33 6.52 9.05
C THR A 24 -12.00 7.06 8.54
N VAL A 25 -11.23 6.21 7.86
CA VAL A 25 -10.03 6.61 7.10
C VAL A 25 -10.40 6.74 5.64
N TRP A 26 -9.91 7.78 4.98
CA TRP A 26 -10.08 7.99 3.55
C TRP A 26 -8.86 7.47 2.82
N ILE A 27 -9.07 6.62 1.82
CA ILE A 27 -8.03 6.20 0.88
C ILE A 27 -8.17 6.96 -0.43
N THR A 28 -7.08 7.54 -0.88
CA THR A 28 -6.91 8.11 -2.22
C THR A 28 -6.00 7.20 -3.01
N ILE A 29 -6.50 6.70 -4.13
CA ILE A 29 -5.80 5.76 -5.00
C ILE A 29 -5.35 6.52 -6.23
N THR A 30 -4.05 6.47 -6.49
CA THR A 30 -3.44 7.05 -7.69
C THR A 30 -2.64 5.98 -8.40
N ASN A 31 -2.72 5.95 -9.72
CA ASN A 31 -1.83 5.16 -10.56
C ASN A 31 -1.49 5.94 -11.84
N SER A 32 -0.62 5.38 -12.69
CA SER A 32 -0.17 6.02 -13.92
C SER A 32 -1.25 6.26 -14.97
N THR A 33 -2.43 5.66 -14.81
CA THR A 33 -3.40 5.48 -15.90
C THR A 33 -4.74 6.16 -15.63
N TRP A 34 -5.06 6.42 -14.36
CA TRP A 34 -6.38 6.88 -13.93
C TRP A 34 -6.30 8.16 -13.09
N GLN A 35 -7.37 8.96 -13.17
CA GLN A 35 -7.57 10.07 -12.24
C GLN A 35 -7.64 9.54 -10.81
N PRO A 36 -7.16 10.29 -9.81
CA PRO A 36 -7.23 9.87 -8.43
C PRO A 36 -8.67 9.58 -7.99
N VAL A 37 -8.90 8.42 -7.37
CA VAL A 37 -10.23 8.06 -6.82
C VAL A 37 -10.14 7.94 -5.31
N GLN A 38 -11.18 8.41 -4.61
CA GLN A 38 -11.24 8.38 -3.15
C GLN A 38 -12.38 7.50 -2.65
N TYR A 39 -12.11 6.74 -1.59
CA TYR A 39 -13.09 5.88 -0.92
C TYR A 39 -12.98 6.03 0.60
N PRO A 40 -14.11 6.00 1.33
CA PRO A 40 -14.09 5.85 2.77
C PRO A 40 -13.84 4.38 3.14
N ILE A 41 -12.92 4.14 4.07
CA ILE A 41 -12.73 2.86 4.77
C ILE A 41 -13.37 3.04 6.15
N PRO A 42 -14.56 2.47 6.41
CA PRO A 42 -15.24 2.63 7.69
C PRO A 42 -14.43 2.04 8.84
N VAL A 43 -14.86 2.31 10.07
CA VAL A 43 -14.29 1.70 11.29
C VAL A 43 -14.32 0.17 11.17
N ASN A 44 -13.18 -0.49 11.46
CA ASN A 44 -12.94 -1.93 11.25
C ASN A 44 -13.14 -2.38 9.79
N GLY A 45 -13.12 -1.44 8.85
CA GLY A 45 -13.25 -1.69 7.43
C GLY A 45 -11.93 -2.10 6.78
N THR A 46 -12.04 -2.68 5.59
CA THR A 46 -10.88 -3.06 4.77
C THR A 46 -11.09 -2.62 3.33
N TYR A 47 -10.03 -2.09 2.73
CA TYR A 47 -9.92 -1.91 1.29
C TYR A 47 -8.89 -2.89 0.75
N THR A 48 -9.21 -3.60 -0.33
CA THR A 48 -8.30 -4.55 -1.00
C THR A 48 -8.44 -4.42 -2.50
N GLN A 49 -7.30 -4.41 -3.20
CA GLN A 49 -7.27 -4.49 -4.66
C GLN A 49 -6.15 -5.43 -5.12
N TRP A 50 -6.30 -5.98 -6.32
CA TRP A 50 -5.23 -6.69 -7.01
C TRP A 50 -4.07 -5.75 -7.31
N ARG A 51 -2.85 -6.16 -6.96
CA ARG A 51 -1.62 -5.45 -7.28
C ARG A 51 -1.20 -5.81 -8.70
N SER A 52 -0.98 -4.79 -9.53
CA SER A 52 -0.55 -4.97 -10.90
C SER A 52 0.08 -3.68 -11.42
N GLY A 53 1.17 -3.84 -12.18
CA GLY A 53 1.86 -2.77 -12.87
C GLY A 53 2.62 -1.80 -11.97
N ILE A 54 3.06 -0.72 -12.58
CA ILE A 54 3.97 0.27 -12.01
C ILE A 54 3.23 1.57 -11.62
N GLY A 55 3.81 2.30 -10.67
CA GLY A 55 3.37 3.65 -10.32
C GLY A 55 2.07 3.72 -9.53
N ASN A 56 1.75 2.69 -8.73
CA ASN A 56 0.59 2.72 -7.85
C ASN A 56 0.92 3.45 -6.55
N ALA A 57 -0.04 4.16 -5.97
CA ALA A 57 0.09 4.70 -4.63
C ALA A 57 -1.25 4.79 -3.89
N TYR A 58 -1.17 4.61 -2.58
CA TYR A 58 -2.24 4.85 -1.63
C TYR A 58 -1.89 6.06 -0.76
N GLY A 59 -2.74 7.07 -0.79
CA GLY A 59 -2.76 8.15 0.18
C GLY A 59 -3.83 7.90 1.23
N LEU A 60 -3.47 7.91 2.51
CA LEU A 60 -4.43 7.80 3.62
C LEU A 60 -4.51 9.12 4.38
N SER A 61 -5.74 9.51 4.72
CA SER A 61 -6.06 10.71 5.51
C SER A 61 -7.29 10.47 6.38
N LYS A 62 -7.49 11.31 7.41
CA LYS A 62 -8.71 11.31 8.24
C LYS A 62 -9.87 12.13 7.64
N THR A 63 -9.70 12.61 6.41
CA THR A 63 -10.66 13.48 5.70
C THR A 63 -10.64 13.18 4.21
N SER A 64 -11.75 13.43 3.52
CA SER A 64 -11.89 13.33 2.06
C SER A 64 -11.20 14.48 1.30
N ALA A 65 -10.71 15.50 2.01
CA ALA A 65 -9.99 16.62 1.44
C ALA A 65 -8.51 16.32 1.15
N TYR A 66 -8.18 15.12 0.64
CA TYR A 66 -6.80 14.65 0.47
C TYR A 66 -5.89 15.64 -0.24
N PHE A 67 -6.34 16.29 -1.32
CA PHE A 67 -5.52 17.23 -2.10
C PHE A 67 -5.30 18.59 -1.43
N SER A 68 -5.90 18.85 -0.28
CA SER A 68 -5.62 20.07 0.47
C SER A 68 -4.14 20.10 0.91
N PRO A 69 -3.43 21.24 0.78
CA PRO A 69 -2.05 21.36 1.24
C PRO A 69 -1.88 21.13 2.74
N SER A 70 -2.91 21.43 3.53
CA SER A 70 -2.90 21.32 5.00
C SER A 70 -3.34 19.96 5.53
N THR A 71 -3.75 19.03 4.67
CA THR A 71 -4.15 17.69 5.11
C THR A 71 -2.91 16.81 5.32
N PRO A 72 -2.70 16.26 6.53
CA PRO A 72 -1.66 15.25 6.77
C PRO A 72 -1.92 13.99 5.95
N LYS A 73 -0.87 13.42 5.37
CA LYS A 73 -0.97 12.31 4.40
C LYS A 73 0.04 11.22 4.74
N PHE A 74 -0.47 9.99 4.90
CA PHE A 74 0.34 8.79 4.80
C PHE A 74 0.36 8.36 3.33
N THR A 75 1.50 8.32 2.68
CA THR A 75 1.58 8.00 1.24
C THR A 75 2.49 6.80 1.01
N LEU A 76 1.88 5.69 0.60
CA LEU A 76 2.54 4.45 0.23
C LEU A 76 2.59 4.33 -1.28
N GLY A 77 3.78 4.44 -1.86
CA GLY A 77 4.01 4.12 -3.28
C GLY A 77 4.43 2.66 -3.42
N PHE A 78 3.94 1.98 -4.45
CA PHE A 78 4.32 0.60 -4.77
C PHE A 78 4.25 0.28 -6.26
N SER A 79 5.04 -0.70 -6.71
CA SER A 79 5.11 -1.12 -8.12
C SER A 79 5.50 -2.58 -8.23
N ASP A 80 4.76 -3.32 -9.07
CA ASP A 80 5.21 -4.60 -9.62
C ASP A 80 6.09 -4.35 -10.83
N SER A 81 7.35 -4.76 -10.73
CA SER A 81 8.35 -4.56 -11.77
C SER A 81 8.60 -5.85 -12.55
N ALA A 82 9.16 -5.70 -13.76
CA ALA A 82 9.40 -6.81 -14.69
C ALA A 82 10.50 -7.79 -14.20
N ASP A 83 11.27 -7.41 -13.17
CA ASP A 83 12.28 -8.22 -12.48
C ASP A 83 11.68 -9.11 -11.37
N HIS A 84 10.35 -9.26 -11.33
CA HIS A 84 9.62 -10.04 -10.33
C HIS A 84 9.75 -9.52 -8.90
N LEU A 85 9.94 -8.21 -8.77
CA LEU A 85 10.02 -7.53 -7.49
C LEU A 85 8.87 -6.54 -7.31
N LEU A 86 8.31 -6.56 -6.10
CA LEU A 86 7.54 -5.49 -5.52
C LEU A 86 8.51 -4.45 -4.97
N TYR A 87 8.51 -3.25 -5.55
CA TYR A 87 9.15 -2.08 -4.95
C TYR A 87 8.12 -1.25 -4.21
N TRP A 88 8.45 -0.76 -3.01
CA TRP A 88 7.56 0.11 -2.25
C TRP A 88 8.31 1.09 -1.36
N SER A 89 7.67 2.20 -1.03
CA SER A 89 8.22 3.24 -0.15
C SER A 89 7.10 3.95 0.59
N LEU A 90 7.42 4.48 1.77
CA LEU A 90 6.47 5.19 2.61
C LEU A 90 6.98 6.58 2.94
N ILE A 91 6.15 7.60 2.72
CA ILE A 91 6.41 8.97 3.14
C ILE A 91 5.21 9.54 3.91
N ASN A 92 5.44 10.60 4.67
CA ASN A 92 4.39 11.46 5.20
C ASN A 92 4.51 12.88 4.64
N ALA A 93 3.58 13.25 3.76
CA ALA A 93 3.52 14.62 3.24
C ALA A 93 2.61 15.47 4.12
N SER A 94 3.02 16.71 4.42
CA SER A 94 2.24 17.65 5.24
C SER A 94 1.88 17.14 6.65
N GLY A 95 2.63 16.16 7.18
CA GLY A 95 2.43 15.55 8.51
C GLY A 95 1.89 14.13 8.48
N ASP A 96 1.93 13.45 9.63
CA ASP A 96 1.39 12.09 9.83
C ASP A 96 -0.08 12.16 10.29
N PRO A 97 -1.05 11.65 9.52
CA PRO A 97 -2.46 11.62 9.93
C PRO A 97 -2.72 10.70 11.13
N PHE A 98 -1.82 9.76 11.41
CA PHE A 98 -1.91 8.78 12.48
C PHE A 98 -0.93 9.07 13.62
N ALA A 99 -0.43 10.31 13.74
CA ALA A 99 0.49 10.69 14.80
C ALA A 99 -0.05 10.30 16.19
N GLY A 100 0.74 9.55 16.96
CA GLY A 100 0.35 9.03 18.28
C GLY A 100 -0.51 7.76 18.25
N GLN A 101 -0.82 7.21 17.06
CA GLN A 101 -1.52 5.95 16.86
C GLN A 101 -0.56 4.94 16.19
N PRO A 102 -0.65 3.64 16.52
CA PRO A 102 0.18 2.64 15.86
C PRO A 102 -0.27 2.45 14.41
N TRP A 103 0.69 2.18 13.55
CA TRP A 103 0.43 1.67 12.21
C TRP A 103 1.54 0.71 11.81
N ARG A 104 1.28 -0.14 10.83
CA ARG A 104 2.30 -1.02 10.26
C ARG A 104 2.05 -1.31 8.80
N ILE A 105 3.13 -1.53 8.07
CA ILE A 105 3.11 -2.18 6.75
C ILE A 105 3.68 -3.59 6.93
N SER A 106 2.97 -4.59 6.43
CA SER A 106 3.38 -5.99 6.51
C SER A 106 3.31 -6.64 5.13
N LEU A 107 4.23 -7.55 4.89
CA LEU A 107 4.33 -8.35 3.67
C LEU A 107 3.99 -9.79 4.02
N SER A 108 3.28 -10.50 3.14
CA SER A 108 2.97 -11.92 3.39
C SER A 108 4.19 -12.82 3.31
N GLU A 109 5.23 -12.42 2.57
CA GLU A 109 6.51 -13.14 2.53
C GLU A 109 7.39 -12.77 3.75
N PRO A 110 7.72 -13.71 4.65
CA PRO A 110 8.45 -13.40 5.89
C PRO A 110 9.92 -13.02 5.67
N SER A 111 10.50 -13.37 4.51
CA SER A 111 11.88 -13.05 4.14
C SER A 111 12.08 -11.56 3.82
N CYS A 112 11.00 -10.85 3.52
CA CYS A 112 11.07 -9.46 3.11
C CYS A 112 11.42 -8.55 4.29
N SER A 113 12.23 -7.54 4.02
CA SER A 113 12.70 -6.59 5.02
C SER A 113 12.51 -5.17 4.48
N PRO A 114 11.92 -4.26 5.26
CA PRO A 114 11.36 -4.45 6.60
C PRO A 114 10.01 -5.18 6.58
N ASN A 115 9.76 -6.06 7.56
CA ASN A 115 8.47 -6.71 7.75
C ASN A 115 8.26 -7.08 9.24
N PRO A 116 7.47 -6.31 10.02
CA PRO A 116 6.74 -5.12 9.61
C PRO A 116 7.60 -3.84 9.59
N LEU A 117 7.23 -2.87 8.76
CA LEU A 117 7.64 -1.47 8.96
C LEU A 117 6.63 -0.77 9.87
N THR A 118 7.11 -0.13 10.94
CA THR A 118 6.27 0.50 11.99
C THR A 118 6.61 1.98 12.25
N ALA A 119 7.56 2.53 11.51
CA ALA A 119 7.96 3.92 11.60
C ALA A 119 8.37 4.43 10.22
N TYR A 120 8.24 5.73 9.97
CA TYR A 120 8.74 6.33 8.75
C TYR A 120 10.26 6.23 8.70
N ASP A 121 10.80 5.89 7.54
CA ASP A 121 12.24 5.70 7.31
C ASP A 121 12.83 6.73 6.33
N GLY A 122 12.09 7.81 6.09
CA GLY A 122 12.51 8.88 5.18
C GLY A 122 12.26 8.59 3.70
N GLY A 123 11.40 7.62 3.38
CA GLY A 123 11.06 7.29 2.00
C GLY A 123 12.07 6.35 1.34
N LEU A 124 12.70 5.48 2.14
CA LEU A 124 13.55 4.44 1.59
C LEU A 124 12.70 3.51 0.70
N VAL A 125 13.30 3.09 -0.42
CA VAL A 125 12.69 2.12 -1.32
C VAL A 125 13.08 0.73 -0.87
N HIS A 126 12.08 -0.09 -0.61
CA HIS A 126 12.20 -1.49 -0.22
C HIS A 126 11.82 -2.39 -1.38
N ALA A 127 12.33 -3.62 -1.36
CA ALA A 127 12.04 -4.64 -2.37
C ALA A 127 11.62 -5.96 -1.70
N CYS A 128 10.70 -6.67 -2.34
CA CYS A 128 10.18 -7.98 -1.93
C CYS A 128 9.77 -8.78 -3.17
N GLY A 129 9.55 -10.09 -3.05
CA GLY A 129 8.97 -10.86 -4.16
C GLY A 129 7.61 -10.28 -4.59
N ASP A 130 7.38 -10.18 -5.90
CA ASP A 130 6.14 -9.64 -6.47
C ASP A 130 4.88 -10.47 -6.15
N THR A 131 5.05 -11.70 -5.67
CA THR A 131 3.94 -12.53 -5.18
C THR A 131 3.49 -12.18 -3.75
N SER A 132 4.22 -11.32 -3.04
CA SER A 132 3.86 -10.93 -1.68
C SER A 132 2.69 -9.96 -1.65
N ASN A 133 1.72 -10.22 -0.76
CA ASN A 133 0.69 -9.28 -0.40
C ASN A 133 1.27 -8.16 0.45
N LEU A 134 0.85 -6.93 0.17
CA LEU A 134 1.21 -5.71 0.89
C LEU A 134 0.01 -5.27 1.72
N THR A 135 0.14 -5.21 3.04
CA THR A 135 -0.95 -4.84 3.95
C THR A 135 -0.54 -3.66 4.82
N VAL A 136 -1.33 -2.59 4.78
CA VAL A 136 -1.26 -1.47 5.73
C VAL A 136 -2.32 -1.68 6.79
N THR A 137 -1.94 -1.65 8.07
CA THR A 137 -2.88 -1.58 9.19
C THR A 137 -2.69 -0.25 9.89
N VAL A 138 -3.76 0.53 10.03
CA VAL A 138 -3.74 1.83 10.72
C VAL A 138 -4.67 1.80 11.91
N CYS A 139 -4.13 2.15 13.09
CA CYS A 139 -4.73 1.95 14.41
C CYS A 139 -5.17 0.49 14.67
#